data_AF-A0A918W0A1-F1
#
_entry.id   AF-A0A918W0A1-F1
#
_cell.length_a   1.000
_cell.length_b   1.000
_cell.length_c   1.000
_cell.angle_alpha   90.00
_cell.angle_beta   90.00
_cell.angle_gamma   90.00
#
_symmetry.space_group_name_H-M   'P 1'
#
loop_
_entity.id
_entity.type
_entity.pdbx_description
1 polymer ?
#
loop_
_entity_poly.entity_id
_entity_poly.type
_entity_poly.pdbx_seq_one_letter_code
_entity_poly.pdbx_strand_id
1 'polypeptide(L)'
;MLHEKEVEFLDHSPGNTLIKKKGEGYLFSLVDLNRMNFRSLDFDTRMKNLSRLTPKKEMIVIIANEYAKLFKKPEAEVFEKLWFYTTDFQARFQRKKILKKKLKFWKKN
;
A
#
# COMPACT_ATOMS: atom_id res chain seq x y z
N MET A 1 4.15 12.68 -6.88
CA MET A 1 3.92 11.27 -6.49
C MET A 1 5.22 10.67 -5.95
N LEU A 2 5.20 9.78 -4.95
CA LEU A 2 6.41 9.15 -4.38
C LEU A 2 7.25 8.40 -5.43
N HIS A 3 6.60 7.58 -6.25
CA HIS A 3 7.29 6.73 -7.24
C HIS A 3 7.88 7.50 -8.43
N GLU A 4 7.37 8.69 -8.73
CA GLU A 4 7.98 9.59 -9.74
C GLU A 4 9.33 10.15 -9.27
N LYS A 5 9.62 10.06 -7.97
CA LYS A 5 10.93 10.36 -7.39
C LYS A 5 11.79 9.11 -7.18
N GLU A 6 11.41 8.00 -7.81
CA GLU A 6 12.16 6.74 -7.73
C GLU A 6 12.28 6.19 -6.30
N VAL A 7 11.28 6.44 -5.44
CA VAL A 7 11.29 5.96 -4.06
C VAL A 7 10.36 4.76 -3.88
N GLU A 8 10.92 3.60 -3.58
CA GLU A 8 10.18 2.42 -3.12
C GLU A 8 10.10 2.43 -1.60
N PHE A 9 8.93 2.68 -1.02
CA PHE A 9 8.78 2.67 0.43
C PHE A 9 8.29 1.30 0.91
N LEU A 10 9.16 0.49 1.49
CA LEU A 10 8.82 -0.90 1.83
C LEU A 10 7.80 -0.98 2.96
N ASP A 11 7.78 0.00 3.85
CA ASP A 11 6.83 0.09 4.95
C ASP A 11 5.71 1.09 4.66
N HIS A 12 5.26 1.16 3.40
CA HIS A 12 4.16 2.02 2.94
C HIS A 12 2.78 1.54 3.45
N SER A 13 2.62 1.56 4.77
CA SER A 13 1.39 1.27 5.48
C SER A 13 0.66 2.57 5.83
N PRO A 14 -0.65 2.54 6.09
CA PRO A 14 -1.38 3.73 6.48
C PRO A 14 -0.89 4.29 7.84
N GLY A 15 -0.32 3.44 8.71
CA GLY A 15 0.29 3.87 9.97
C GLY A 15 1.56 4.71 9.79
N ASN A 16 2.18 4.65 8.61
CA ASN A 16 3.39 5.41 8.28
C ASN A 16 3.11 6.67 7.46
N THR A 17 1.84 7.08 7.40
CA THR A 17 1.41 8.34 6.80
C THR A 17 0.71 9.19 7.86
N LEU A 18 1.35 10.30 8.24
CA LEU A 18 0.74 11.31 9.08
C LEU A 18 -0.11 12.25 8.23
N ILE A 19 -1.30 12.56 8.72
CA ILE A 19 -2.24 13.48 8.07
C ILE A 19 -2.52 14.61 9.06
N LYS A 20 -2.19 15.84 8.68
CA LYS A 20 -2.45 17.04 9.47
C LYS A 20 -3.39 17.97 8.72
N LYS A 21 -4.55 18.30 9.31
CA LYS A 21 -5.45 19.31 8.76
C LYS A 21 -4.81 20.70 8.88
N LYS A 22 -4.82 21.49 7.81
CA LYS A 22 -4.31 22.87 7.78
C LYS A 22 -5.30 23.75 7.03
N GLY A 23 -6.13 24.49 7.78
CA GLY A 23 -7.23 25.28 7.21
C GLY A 23 -8.19 24.41 6.41
N GLU A 24 -8.37 24.75 5.14
CA GLU A 24 -9.18 24.00 4.17
C GLU A 24 -8.48 22.77 3.56
N GLY A 25 -7.16 22.62 3.79
CA GLY A 25 -6.36 21.56 3.19
C GLY A 25 -5.85 20.51 4.18
N TYR A 26 -5.09 19.55 3.63
CA TYR A 26 -4.41 18.50 4.39
C TYR A 26 -2.93 18.44 4.01
N LEU A 27 -2.08 18.27 5.01
CA LEU A 27 -0.66 17.96 4.84
C LEU A 27 -0.45 16.48 5.11
N PHE A 28 0.20 15.81 4.16
CA PHE A 28 0.61 14.41 4.28
C PHE A 28 2.11 14.34 4.54
N SER A 29 2.53 13.51 5.48
CA SER A 29 3.95 13.28 5.78
C SER A 29 4.21 11.79 5.96
N LEU A 30 5.31 11.30 5.40
CA LEU A 30 5.73 9.91 5.60
C LEU A 30 6.68 9.84 6.80
N VAL A 31 6.51 8.81 7.63
CA VAL A 31 7.37 8.53 8.79
C VAL A 31 7.93 7.12 8.69
N ASP A 32 8.90 6.79 9.55
CA ASP A 32 9.63 5.52 9.53
C ASP A 32 10.27 5.24 8.15
N LEU A 33 11.16 6.14 7.75
CA LEU A 33 11.82 6.14 6.45
C LEU A 33 12.99 5.15 6.35
N ASN A 34 13.19 4.31 7.37
CA ASN A 34 14.36 3.43 7.51
C ASN A 34 14.46 2.35 6.42
N ARG A 35 13.35 2.07 5.71
CA ARG A 35 13.26 1.01 4.71
C ARG A 35 12.72 1.54 3.39
N MET A 36 13.47 2.49 2.81
CA MET A 36 13.26 2.99 1.46
C MET A 36 14.37 2.50 0.53
N ASN A 37 14.00 2.10 -0.69
CA ASN A 37 14.95 1.89 -1.77
C ASN A 37 14.79 2.99 -2.80
N PHE A 38 15.90 3.59 -3.22
CA PHE A 38 15.92 4.59 -4.29
C PHE A 38 16.25 3.90 -5.61
N ARG A 39 15.24 3.64 -6.42
CA ARG A 39 15.34 2.98 -7.73
C ARG A 39 14.13 3.26 -8.59
N SER A 40 14.31 3.20 -9.91
CA SER A 40 13.20 3.21 -10.86
C SER A 40 12.26 2.02 -10.61
N LEU A 41 10.95 2.28 -10.61
CA LEU A 41 9.91 1.28 -10.38
C LEU A 41 9.03 1.16 -11.61
N ASP A 42 8.91 -0.06 -12.13
CA ASP A 42 7.94 -0.38 -13.17
C ASP A 42 6.50 -0.42 -12.63
N PHE A 43 5.54 -0.51 -13.54
CA PHE A 43 4.12 -0.54 -13.20
C PHE A 43 3.78 -1.62 -12.15
N ASP A 44 4.26 -2.84 -12.36
CA ASP A 44 3.95 -3.97 -11.47
C ASP A 44 4.50 -3.74 -10.05
N THR A 45 5.75 -3.31 -9.96
CA THR A 45 6.41 -3.04 -8.68
C THR A 45 5.73 -1.88 -7.94
N ARG A 46 5.30 -0.83 -8.65
CA ARG A 46 4.53 0.28 -8.05
C ARG A 46 3.21 -0.20 -7.46
N MET A 47 2.44 -1.02 -8.20
CA MET A 47 1.18 -1.58 -7.70
C MET A 47 1.41 -2.47 -6.48
N LYS A 48 2.48 -3.28 -6.51
CA LYS A 48 2.86 -4.12 -5.37
C LYS A 48 3.31 -3.29 -4.16
N ASN A 49 3.99 -2.17 -4.37
CA ASN A 49 4.40 -1.26 -3.29
C ASN A 49 3.19 -0.59 -2.62
N LEU A 50 2.18 -0.19 -3.41
CA LEU A 50 0.94 0.42 -2.91
C LEU A 50 0.00 -0.57 -2.21
N SER A 51 0.13 -1.87 -2.47
CA SER A 51 -0.76 -2.92 -1.92
C SER A 51 -0.86 -2.95 -0.39
N ARG A 52 0.10 -2.32 0.29
CA ARG A 52 0.19 -2.24 1.76
C ARG A 52 -0.55 -1.03 2.34
N LEU A 53 -0.93 -0.05 1.52
CA LEU A 53 -1.37 1.27 1.97
C LEU A 53 -2.80 1.25 2.54
N THR A 54 -3.69 0.43 2.01
CA THR A 54 -5.08 0.37 2.48
C THR A 54 -5.77 -0.92 2.07
N PRO A 55 -6.61 -1.51 2.94
CA PRO A 55 -7.46 -2.61 2.54
C PRO A 55 -8.80 -2.18 1.93
N LYS A 56 -9.12 -0.88 1.94
CA LYS A 56 -10.43 -0.34 1.57
C LYS A 56 -10.54 -0.19 0.05
N LYS A 57 -11.52 -0.87 -0.57
CA LYS A 57 -11.74 -0.84 -2.02
C LYS A 57 -11.94 0.58 -2.57
N GLU A 58 -12.70 1.43 -1.87
CA GLU A 58 -12.94 2.82 -2.27
C GLU A 58 -11.63 3.62 -2.41
N MET A 59 -10.70 3.43 -1.47
CA MET A 59 -9.38 4.08 -1.51
C MET A 59 -8.54 3.56 -2.67
N ILE A 60 -8.66 2.27 -3.00
CA ILE A 60 -7.96 1.66 -4.14
C ILE A 60 -8.44 2.25 -5.46
N VAL A 61 -9.74 2.55 -5.61
CA VAL A 61 -10.28 3.26 -6.78
C VAL A 61 -9.61 4.63 -6.95
N ILE A 62 -9.55 5.42 -5.86
CA ILE A 62 -8.92 6.75 -5.89
C ILE A 62 -7.44 6.65 -6.30
N ILE A 63 -6.69 5.72 -5.70
CA ILE A 63 -5.27 5.52 -6.02
C ILE A 63 -5.11 5.06 -7.49
N ALA A 64 -5.95 4.14 -7.95
CA ALA A 64 -5.91 3.64 -9.32
C ALA A 64 -6.15 4.76 -10.34
N ASN A 65 -7.12 5.65 -10.08
CA ASN A 65 -7.37 6.82 -10.94
C ASN A 65 -6.14 7.73 -11.05
N GLU A 66 -5.44 7.99 -9.94
CA GLU A 66 -4.22 8.82 -9.96
C GLU A 66 -3.06 8.14 -10.70
N TYR A 67 -2.85 6.83 -10.50
CA TYR A 67 -1.80 6.09 -11.22
C TYR A 67 -2.12 5.85 -12.70
N ALA A 68 -3.40 5.76 -13.07
CA ALA A 68 -3.84 5.64 -14.46
C ALA A 68 -3.38 6.84 -15.30
N LYS A 69 -3.46 8.05 -14.74
CA LYS A 69 -2.98 9.30 -15.38
C LYS A 69 -1.48 9.26 -15.66
N LEU A 70 -0.69 8.73 -14.72
CA LEU A 70 0.76 8.61 -14.88
C LEU A 70 1.18 7.62 -15.96
N PHE A 71 0.54 6.45 -15.97
CA PHE A 71 0.89 5.36 -16.89
C PHE A 71 0.17 5.44 -18.24
N LYS A 72 -0.77 6.38 -18.41
CA LYS A 72 -1.65 6.49 -19.59
C LYS A 72 -2.35 5.15 -19.88
N LYS A 73 -2.82 4.49 -18.82
CA LYS A 73 -3.53 3.22 -18.86
C LYS A 73 -4.99 3.41 -18.44
N PRO A 74 -5.92 2.53 -18.86
CA PRO A 74 -7.28 2.54 -18.32
C PRO A 74 -7.27 2.36 -16.81
N GLU A 75 -8.10 3.13 -16.09
CA GLU A 75 -8.23 3.02 -14.63
C GLU A 75 -8.57 1.60 -14.19
N ALA A 76 -9.46 0.92 -14.92
CA ALA A 76 -9.83 -0.47 -14.64
C ALA A 76 -8.62 -1.41 -14.63
N GLU A 77 -7.66 -1.25 -15.55
CA GLU A 77 -6.45 -2.07 -15.59
C GLU A 77 -5.58 -1.84 -14.34
N VAL A 78 -5.40 -0.58 -13.93
CA VAL A 78 -4.65 -0.21 -12.73
C VAL A 78 -5.35 -0.70 -11.47
N PHE A 79 -6.66 -0.53 -11.41
CA PHE A 79 -7.50 -0.97 -10.30
C PHE A 79 -7.41 -2.48 -10.10
N GLU A 80 -7.65 -3.28 -11.15
CA GLU A 80 -7.62 -4.74 -11.06
C GLU A 80 -6.26 -5.24 -10.58
N LYS A 81 -5.18 -4.65 -11.12
CA LYS A 81 -3.81 -5.02 -10.72
C LYS A 81 -3.50 -4.65 -9.27
N LEU A 82 -3.85 -3.44 -8.85
CA LEU A 82 -3.63 -2.98 -7.47
C LEU A 82 -4.50 -3.77 -6.48
N TRP A 83 -5.74 -4.05 -6.84
CA TRP A 83 -6.67 -4.83 -6.02
C TRP A 83 -6.21 -6.28 -5.86
N PHE A 84 -5.71 -6.90 -6.93
CA PHE A 84 -5.08 -8.22 -6.87
C PHE A 84 -3.95 -8.28 -5.83
N TYR A 85 -2.99 -7.34 -5.88
CA TYR A 85 -1.90 -7.33 -4.92
C TYR A 85 -2.36 -7.01 -3.49
N THR A 86 -3.33 -6.11 -3.34
CA THR A 86 -3.90 -5.74 -2.03
C THR A 86 -4.58 -6.94 -1.38
N THR A 87 -5.37 -7.70 -2.14
CA THR A 87 -6.09 -8.88 -1.64
C THR A 87 -5.14 -10.04 -1.34
N ASP A 88 -4.14 -10.31 -2.18
CA ASP A 88 -3.11 -11.32 -1.90
C ASP A 88 -2.33 -10.99 -0.62
N PHE A 89 -1.94 -9.72 -0.44
CA PHE A 89 -1.28 -9.27 0.78
C PHE A 89 -2.14 -9.50 2.03
N GLN A 90 -3.41 -9.10 1.98
CA GLN A 90 -4.35 -9.32 3.09
C GLN A 90 -4.54 -10.81 3.39
N ALA A 91 -4.71 -11.65 2.36
CA ALA A 91 -4.90 -13.07 2.53
C ALA A 91 -3.68 -13.72 3.20
N ARG A 92 -2.46 -13.36 2.79
CA ARG A 92 -1.20 -13.80 3.44
C ARG A 92 -1.14 -13.38 4.89
N PHE A 93 -1.50 -12.13 5.18
CA PHE A 93 -1.52 -11.60 6.55
C PHE A 93 -2.51 -12.38 7.44
N GLN A 94 -3.73 -12.64 6.96
CA GLN A 94 -4.72 -13.41 7.71
C GLN A 94 -4.30 -14.86 7.92
N ARG A 95 -3.76 -15.53 6.89
CA ARG A 95 -3.20 -16.90 7.03
C ARG A 95 -2.14 -16.96 8.12
N LYS A 96 -1.19 -16.01 8.12
CA LYS A 96 -0.15 -15.90 9.15
C LYS A 96 -0.75 -15.68 10.55
N LYS A 97 -1.78 -14.85 10.67
CA LYS A 97 -2.49 -14.60 11.94
C LYS A 97 -3.17 -15.86 12.46
N ILE A 98 -3.88 -16.59 11.59
CA ILE A 98 -4.54 -17.86 11.93
C ILE A 98 -3.51 -18.90 12.38
N LEU A 99 -2.42 -19.06 11.62
CA LEU A 99 -1.34 -20.01 11.97
C LEU A 99 -0.74 -19.68 13.34
N LYS A 100 -0.44 -18.40 13.61
CA LYS A 100 0.06 -17.97 14.92
C LYS A 100 -0.93 -18.26 16.05
N LYS A 101 -2.23 -18.10 15.83
CA LYS A 101 -3.26 -18.45 16.83
C LYS A 101 -3.28 -19.96 17.11
N LYS A 102 -3.22 -20.79 16.07
CA LYS A 102 -3.17 -22.26 16.19
C LYS A 102 -1.92 -22.72 16.95
N LEU A 103 -0.74 -22.19 16.60
CA LEU A 103 0.52 -22.53 17.26
C LEU A 103 0.60 -22.04 18.72
N LYS A 104 -0.04 -20.91 19.04
CA LYS A 104 -0.10 -20.38 20.42
C LYS A 104 -1.16 -21.06 21.30
N PHE A 105 -1.91 -22.04 20.80
CA PHE A 105 -2.86 -22.81 21.62
C PHE A 105 -2.16 -23.54 22.80
N TRP A 106 -0.85 -23.82 22.66
CA TRP A 106 0.01 -24.45 23.67
C TRP A 106 0.58 -23.46 24.71
N LYS A 107 0.33 -22.15 24.56
CA LYS A 107 0.78 -21.09 25.50
C LYS A 107 -0.31 -20.63 26.47
N LYS A 108 -1.44 -21.37 26.56
CA LYS A 108 -2.38 -21.20 27.67
C LYS A 108 -1.91 -22.05 28.85
N ASN A 109 -1.06 -21.45 29.68
CA ASN A 109 -0.99 -21.70 31.13
C ASN A 109 -1.30 -20.37 31.80
#